data_AF-A0AA91JRL9-F1
#
_entry.id   AF-A0AA91JRL9-F1
#
_cell.length_a   1.000
_cell.length_b   1.000
_cell.length_c   1.000
_cell.angle_alpha   90.00
_cell.angle_beta   90.00
_cell.angle_gamma   90.00
#
_symmetry.space_group_name_H-M   'P 1'
#
loop_
_entity.id
_entity.type
_entity.pdbx_description
1 polymer ?
#
loop_
_entity_poly.entity_id
_entity_poly.type
_entity_poly.pdbx_seq_one_letter_code
_entity_poly.pdbx_strand_id
1 'polypeptide(L)'
;MEKILNTQKQPENEEFDVFLAHNSEDKPEVRALANQLKEHGIKLWLDEEQIPPGRSFQDEIQKAIPLVKSAAIFIGLKGLGKWQRMEVDSLTRMCVEKHIPLIPVLLPGVSQLPENLVFLKNYTRVEFSKSIDDVKALKNLVWGITGTQSSPQQKPTELWFNGDRLQQFHKALLSAFRTTAKLKQMVRFRLDENLDAITGGANHSQVVSNLIEWADAEGRLEELLIAARKENPGNPALRKFDEQIRNS
;
A
#
# COMPACT_ATOMS: atom_id res chain seq x y z
N MET A 1 -37.53 30.54 -28.41
CA MET A 1 -36.97 30.90 -27.09
C MET A 1 -37.46 29.84 -26.13
N GLU A 2 -36.73 28.89 -25.56
CA GLU A 2 -35.33 28.46 -25.59
C GLU A 2 -35.39 26.98 -25.17
N LYS A 3 -34.65 26.10 -25.84
CA LYS A 3 -34.47 24.70 -25.42
C LYS A 3 -33.48 24.70 -24.25
N ILE A 4 -33.94 24.39 -23.05
CA ILE A 4 -33.04 24.11 -21.92
C ILE A 4 -32.49 22.69 -22.12
N LEU A 5 -31.37 22.59 -22.84
CA LEU A 5 -30.52 21.40 -22.88
C LEU A 5 -29.80 21.30 -21.55
N ASN A 6 -30.40 20.55 -20.61
CA ASN A 6 -29.74 20.13 -19.39
C ASN A 6 -28.65 19.13 -19.77
N THR A 7 -27.43 19.63 -19.98
CA THR A 7 -26.28 18.81 -20.34
C THR A 7 -25.77 18.18 -19.05
N GLN A 8 -26.33 17.04 -18.66
CA GLN A 8 -25.69 16.17 -17.69
C GLN A 8 -24.34 15.75 -18.30
N LYS A 9 -23.25 16.33 -17.77
CA LYS A 9 -21.90 15.86 -18.04
C LYS A 9 -21.87 14.38 -17.67
N GLN A 10 -21.70 13.49 -18.65
CA GLN A 10 -21.36 12.09 -18.39
C GLN A 10 -20.06 12.10 -17.56
N PRO A 11 -19.95 11.31 -16.47
CA PRO A 11 -18.70 11.20 -15.75
C PRO A 11 -17.63 10.71 -16.73
N GLU A 12 -16.55 11.47 -16.86
CA GLU A 12 -15.36 11.06 -17.60
C GLU A 12 -14.96 9.67 -17.09
N ASN A 13 -14.76 8.70 -17.98
CA ASN A 13 -14.42 7.29 -17.68
C ASN A 13 -13.46 7.19 -16.49
N GLU A 14 -13.97 6.89 -15.30
CA GLU A 14 -13.13 6.62 -14.13
C GLU A 14 -12.50 5.25 -14.33
N GLU A 15 -11.31 5.23 -14.96
CA GLU A 15 -10.47 4.05 -15.03
C GLU A 15 -9.83 3.78 -13.65
N PHE A 16 -9.94 2.54 -13.21
CA PHE A 16 -9.33 1.99 -12.00
C PHE A 16 -8.04 1.24 -12.36
N ASP A 17 -7.07 1.25 -11.46
CA ASP A 17 -5.81 0.55 -11.69
C ASP A 17 -5.94 -0.95 -11.37
N VAL A 18 -6.77 -1.31 -10.38
CA VAL A 18 -6.94 -2.71 -9.97
C VAL A 18 -8.35 -3.03 -9.45
N PHE A 19 -8.85 -4.20 -9.82
CA PHE A 19 -9.99 -4.87 -9.19
C PHE A 19 -9.54 -5.76 -8.03
N LEU A 20 -10.07 -5.56 -6.82
CA LEU A 20 -9.69 -6.34 -5.64
C LEU A 20 -10.73 -7.45 -5.34
N ALA A 21 -10.50 -8.64 -5.88
CA ALA A 21 -11.34 -9.81 -5.69
C ALA A 21 -11.01 -10.53 -4.37
N HIS A 22 -11.97 -10.71 -3.47
CA HIS A 22 -11.73 -11.38 -2.20
C HIS A 22 -12.94 -12.10 -1.63
N ASN A 23 -12.71 -12.98 -0.65
CA ASN A 23 -13.77 -13.56 0.16
C ASN A 23 -14.22 -12.55 1.22
N SER A 24 -15.52 -12.47 1.49
CA SER A 24 -16.07 -11.55 2.52
C SER A 24 -15.49 -11.77 3.92
N GLU A 25 -15.00 -12.97 4.21
CA GLU A 25 -14.31 -13.29 5.49
C GLU A 25 -12.92 -12.65 5.59
N ASP A 26 -12.26 -12.39 4.46
CA ASP A 26 -10.91 -11.81 4.39
C ASP A 26 -10.95 -10.26 4.29
N LYS A 27 -12.13 -9.67 4.48
CA LYS A 27 -12.34 -8.21 4.44
C LYS A 27 -11.41 -7.41 5.34
N PRO A 28 -11.15 -7.80 6.59
CA PRO A 28 -10.27 -7.01 7.46
C PRO A 28 -8.87 -6.82 6.87
N GLU A 29 -8.27 -7.89 6.36
CA GLU A 29 -6.94 -7.91 5.75
C GLU A 29 -6.94 -7.17 4.41
N VAL A 30 -7.95 -7.40 3.57
CA VAL A 30 -8.05 -6.77 2.24
C VAL A 30 -8.26 -5.27 2.35
N ARG A 31 -9.04 -4.80 3.33
CA ARG A 31 -9.21 -3.35 3.57
C ARG A 31 -7.91 -2.69 4.03
N ALA A 32 -7.12 -3.37 4.88
CA ALA A 32 -5.83 -2.83 5.30
C ALA A 32 -4.86 -2.69 4.11
N LEU A 33 -4.80 -3.71 3.24
CA LEU A 33 -4.01 -3.64 2.01
C LEU A 33 -4.56 -2.61 1.02
N ALA A 34 -5.88 -2.47 0.90
CA ALA A 34 -6.51 -1.45 0.08
C ALA A 34 -6.11 -0.04 0.52
N ASN A 35 -6.07 0.23 1.83
CA ASN A 35 -5.61 1.52 2.33
C ASN A 35 -4.15 1.79 1.96
N GLN A 36 -3.27 0.79 2.13
CA GLN A 36 -1.88 0.89 1.70
C GLN A 36 -1.75 1.14 0.19
N LEU A 37 -2.56 0.50 -0.65
CA LEU A 37 -2.56 0.74 -2.09
C LEU A 37 -3.07 2.15 -2.44
N LYS A 38 -4.10 2.64 -1.75
CA LYS A 38 -4.60 4.04 -1.88
C LYS A 38 -3.50 5.05 -1.52
N GLU A 39 -2.72 4.79 -0.47
CA GLU A 39 -1.54 5.61 -0.09
C GLU A 39 -0.48 5.64 -1.20
N HIS A 40 -0.39 4.59 -2.02
CA HIS A 40 0.47 4.53 -3.20
C HIS A 40 -0.17 5.15 -4.46
N GLY A 41 -1.29 5.87 -4.32
CA GLY A 41 -1.98 6.55 -5.42
C GLY A 41 -2.74 5.60 -6.36
N ILE A 42 -2.91 4.34 -5.99
CA ILE A 42 -3.58 3.33 -6.82
C ILE A 42 -5.10 3.49 -6.69
N LYS A 43 -5.78 3.61 -7.83
CA LYS A 43 -7.24 3.66 -7.90
C LYS A 43 -7.80 2.24 -7.83
N LEU A 44 -8.62 1.98 -6.82
CA LEU A 44 -9.13 0.64 -6.52
C LEU A 44 -10.59 0.52 -6.92
N TRP A 45 -10.93 -0.60 -7.56
CA TRP A 45 -12.30 -1.07 -7.63
C TRP A 45 -12.53 -2.11 -6.52
N LEU A 46 -13.30 -1.74 -5.51
CA LEU A 46 -13.65 -2.57 -4.35
C LEU A 46 -15.13 -2.94 -4.40
N ASP A 47 -15.42 -4.23 -4.37
CA ASP A 47 -16.78 -4.78 -4.45
C ASP A 47 -17.73 -4.21 -3.39
N GLU A 48 -17.25 -4.04 -2.15
CA GLU A 48 -18.03 -3.50 -1.03
C GLU A 48 -18.39 -2.02 -1.20
N GLU A 49 -17.58 -1.25 -1.92
CA GLU A 49 -17.85 0.16 -2.18
C GLU A 49 -18.76 0.35 -3.41
N GLN A 50 -18.75 -0.62 -4.35
CA GLN A 50 -19.33 -0.45 -5.68
C GLN A 50 -20.56 -1.34 -5.98
N ILE A 51 -20.86 -2.36 -5.16
CA ILE A 51 -21.99 -3.29 -5.40
C ILE A 51 -23.10 -3.09 -4.36
N PRO A 52 -24.23 -2.48 -4.73
CA PRO A 52 -25.40 -2.38 -3.86
C PRO A 52 -25.99 -3.76 -3.50
N PRO A 53 -26.52 -3.94 -2.28
CA PRO A 53 -27.26 -5.14 -1.92
C PRO A 53 -28.39 -5.46 -2.91
N GLY A 54 -28.56 -6.74 -3.25
CA GLY A 54 -29.57 -7.21 -4.19
C GLY A 54 -29.15 -7.15 -5.67
N ARG A 55 -27.93 -6.72 -5.98
CA ARG A 55 -27.34 -6.86 -7.32
C ARG A 55 -26.69 -8.22 -7.53
N SER A 56 -26.73 -8.69 -8.77
CA SER A 56 -25.96 -9.85 -9.21
C SER A 56 -24.49 -9.49 -9.19
N PHE A 57 -23.69 -10.26 -8.45
CA PHE A 57 -22.25 -10.05 -8.37
C PHE A 57 -21.60 -10.16 -9.77
N GLN A 58 -22.04 -11.16 -10.55
CA GLN A 58 -21.60 -11.41 -11.93
C GLN A 58 -21.75 -10.21 -12.84
N ASP A 59 -22.92 -9.58 -12.77
CA ASP A 59 -23.25 -8.47 -13.66
C ASP A 59 -22.39 -7.25 -13.33
N GLU A 60 -22.04 -7.05 -12.06
CA GLU A 60 -21.17 -5.96 -11.63
C GLU A 60 -19.69 -6.25 -11.99
N ILE A 61 -19.19 -7.48 -11.86
CA ILE A 61 -17.86 -7.84 -12.39
C ILE A 61 -17.81 -7.56 -13.90
N GLN A 62 -18.83 -7.96 -14.66
CA GLN A 62 -18.88 -7.74 -16.10
C GLN A 62 -18.79 -6.26 -16.48
N LYS A 63 -19.37 -5.37 -15.66
CA LYS A 63 -19.29 -3.91 -15.85
C LYS A 63 -17.96 -3.33 -15.38
N ALA A 64 -17.36 -3.90 -14.34
CA ALA A 64 -16.11 -3.41 -13.76
C ALA A 64 -14.89 -3.75 -14.62
N ILE A 65 -14.87 -4.94 -15.23
CA ILE A 65 -13.70 -5.45 -15.96
C ILE A 65 -13.21 -4.52 -17.08
N PRO A 66 -14.06 -3.90 -17.91
CA PRO A 66 -13.63 -2.92 -18.90
C PRO A 66 -13.01 -1.64 -18.32
N LEU A 67 -13.21 -1.37 -17.02
CA LEU A 67 -12.78 -0.14 -16.35
C LEU A 67 -11.48 -0.32 -15.57
N VAL A 68 -10.96 -1.55 -15.44
CA VAL A 68 -9.78 -1.84 -14.62
C VAL A 68 -8.58 -2.21 -15.48
N LYS A 69 -7.39 -1.79 -15.06
CA LYS A 69 -6.13 -2.12 -15.76
C LYS A 69 -5.55 -3.47 -15.33
N SER A 70 -5.87 -3.95 -14.13
CA SER A 70 -5.43 -5.22 -13.58
C SER A 70 -6.48 -5.81 -12.61
N ALA A 71 -6.33 -7.08 -12.23
CA ALA A 71 -7.16 -7.72 -11.22
C ALA A 71 -6.30 -8.50 -10.21
N ALA A 72 -6.52 -8.28 -8.92
CA ALA A 72 -5.87 -9.00 -7.84
C ALA A 72 -6.86 -9.94 -7.14
N ILE A 73 -6.51 -11.21 -7.00
CA ILE A 73 -7.32 -12.22 -6.30
C ILE A 73 -6.68 -12.53 -4.95
N PHE A 74 -7.31 -12.09 -3.87
CA PHE A 74 -6.88 -12.36 -2.50
C PHE A 74 -7.39 -13.71 -2.02
N ILE A 75 -6.48 -14.47 -1.43
CA ILE A 75 -6.71 -15.85 -1.00
C ILE A 75 -6.30 -15.95 0.47
N GLY A 76 -7.27 -16.00 1.36
CA GLY A 76 -7.09 -16.23 2.79
C GLY A 76 -7.19 -17.69 3.22
N LEU A 77 -7.02 -17.93 4.52
CA LEU A 77 -7.07 -19.26 5.14
C LEU A 77 -8.45 -19.93 5.01
N LYS A 78 -9.51 -19.13 4.84
CA LYS A 78 -10.87 -19.62 4.58
C LYS A 78 -11.08 -19.99 3.10
N GLY A 79 -10.03 -19.84 2.28
CA GLY A 79 -10.11 -19.93 0.84
C GLY A 79 -11.08 -18.89 0.30
N LEU A 80 -11.68 -19.21 -0.83
CA LEU A 80 -12.54 -18.28 -1.55
C LEU A 80 -14.01 -18.33 -1.11
N GLY A 81 -14.38 -19.18 -0.16
CA GLY A 81 -15.73 -19.18 0.42
C GLY A 81 -16.88 -19.24 -0.61
N LYS A 82 -17.92 -18.43 -0.41
CA LYS A 82 -19.07 -18.35 -1.34
C LYS A 82 -18.67 -17.78 -2.71
N TRP A 83 -17.64 -16.93 -2.76
CA TRP A 83 -17.09 -16.37 -3.99
C TRP A 83 -16.57 -17.45 -4.94
N GLN A 84 -15.97 -18.53 -4.40
CA GLN A 84 -15.47 -19.67 -5.17
C GLN A 84 -16.54 -20.33 -6.06
N ARG A 85 -17.78 -20.39 -5.57
CA ARG A 85 -18.91 -21.01 -6.30
C ARG A 85 -19.51 -20.08 -7.35
N MET A 86 -19.17 -18.80 -7.31
CA MET A 86 -19.78 -17.80 -8.17
C MET A 86 -18.86 -17.42 -9.33
N GLU A 87 -17.60 -17.00 -9.13
CA GLU A 87 -17.01 -16.14 -10.19
C GLU A 87 -15.49 -16.02 -10.33
N VAL A 88 -14.67 -16.89 -9.76
CA VAL A 88 -13.21 -16.84 -10.02
C VAL A 88 -12.91 -17.24 -11.46
N ASP A 89 -13.56 -18.30 -11.95
CA ASP A 89 -13.36 -18.81 -13.30
C ASP A 89 -13.85 -17.79 -14.33
N SER A 90 -15.00 -17.16 -14.07
CA SER A 90 -15.55 -16.08 -14.89
C SER A 90 -14.61 -14.88 -14.93
N LEU A 91 -14.15 -14.39 -13.78
CA LEU A 91 -13.18 -13.30 -13.69
C LEU A 91 -11.88 -13.65 -14.44
N THR A 92 -11.34 -14.85 -14.21
CA THR A 92 -10.11 -15.34 -14.85
C THR A 92 -10.28 -15.38 -16.36
N ARG A 93 -11.37 -15.98 -16.84
CA ARG A 93 -11.67 -16.05 -18.28
C ARG A 93 -11.77 -14.67 -18.89
N MET A 94 -12.49 -13.75 -18.24
CA MET A 94 -12.63 -12.37 -18.71
C MET A 94 -11.28 -11.64 -18.75
N CYS A 95 -10.44 -11.82 -17.73
CA CYS A 95 -9.11 -11.23 -17.71
C CYS A 95 -8.25 -11.76 -18.85
N VAL A 96 -8.29 -13.06 -19.13
CA VAL A 96 -7.59 -13.68 -20.27
C VAL A 96 -8.13 -13.12 -21.60
N GLU A 97 -9.44 -13.10 -21.81
CA GLU A 97 -10.06 -12.59 -23.04
C GLU A 97 -9.74 -11.10 -23.30
N LYS A 98 -9.64 -10.30 -22.24
CA LYS A 98 -9.36 -8.85 -22.30
C LYS A 98 -7.89 -8.50 -22.11
N HIS A 99 -7.01 -9.48 -21.96
CA HIS A 99 -5.57 -9.28 -21.69
C HIS A 99 -5.30 -8.42 -20.45
N ILE A 100 -6.13 -8.56 -19.42
CA ILE A 100 -5.97 -7.89 -18.12
C ILE A 100 -5.05 -8.75 -17.25
N PRO A 101 -3.94 -8.19 -16.71
CA PRO A 101 -3.09 -8.90 -15.77
C PRO A 101 -3.85 -9.38 -14.54
N LEU A 102 -3.68 -10.67 -14.21
CA LEU A 102 -4.26 -11.32 -13.05
C LEU A 102 -3.17 -11.62 -12.01
N ILE A 103 -3.36 -11.15 -10.79
CA ILE A 103 -2.36 -11.18 -9.71
C ILE A 103 -2.90 -12.00 -8.54
N PRO A 104 -2.48 -13.26 -8.35
CA PRO A 104 -2.81 -14.01 -7.14
C PRO A 104 -2.10 -13.40 -5.92
N VAL A 105 -2.84 -13.12 -4.85
CA VAL A 105 -2.34 -12.58 -3.59
C VAL A 105 -2.65 -13.55 -2.46
N LEU A 106 -1.62 -14.14 -1.86
CA LEU A 106 -1.76 -15.02 -0.71
C LEU A 106 -1.69 -14.19 0.58
N LEU A 107 -2.75 -14.23 1.37
CA LEU A 107 -2.82 -13.58 2.67
C LEU A 107 -2.05 -14.37 3.75
N PRO A 108 -1.75 -13.76 4.92
CA PRO A 108 -0.99 -14.42 5.98
C PRO A 108 -1.51 -15.80 6.37
N GLY A 109 -0.58 -16.75 6.49
CA GLY A 109 -0.86 -18.14 6.85
C GLY A 109 -1.19 -19.05 5.67
N VAL A 110 -1.43 -18.53 4.46
CA VAL A 110 -1.67 -19.36 3.27
C VAL A 110 -0.34 -19.80 2.67
N SER A 111 -0.04 -21.09 2.78
CA SER A 111 1.20 -21.68 2.25
C SER A 111 1.03 -22.34 0.87
N GLN A 112 -0.20 -22.70 0.51
CA GLN A 112 -0.52 -23.39 -0.73
C GLN A 112 -1.85 -22.87 -1.30
N LEU A 113 -1.94 -22.86 -2.62
CA LEU A 113 -3.20 -22.57 -3.31
C LEU A 113 -4.19 -23.72 -3.06
N PRO A 114 -5.47 -23.42 -2.77
CA PRO A 114 -6.54 -24.43 -2.79
C PRO A 114 -6.56 -25.21 -4.11
N GLU A 115 -6.94 -26.50 -4.08
CA GLU A 115 -6.94 -27.36 -5.27
C GLU A 115 -7.75 -26.79 -6.45
N ASN A 116 -8.88 -26.16 -6.14
CA ASN A 116 -9.74 -25.51 -7.12
C ASN A 116 -9.13 -24.24 -7.74
N LEU A 117 -7.97 -23.77 -7.26
CA LEU A 117 -7.23 -22.61 -7.79
C LEU A 117 -5.87 -23.00 -8.37
N VAL A 118 -5.63 -24.29 -8.61
CA VAL A 118 -4.36 -24.77 -9.16
C VAL A 118 -4.05 -24.12 -10.52
N PHE A 119 -5.05 -23.67 -11.27
CA PHE A 119 -4.84 -22.93 -12.51
C PHE A 119 -4.12 -21.58 -12.31
N LEU A 120 -4.21 -20.97 -11.11
CA LEU A 120 -3.50 -19.74 -10.78
C LEU A 120 -1.99 -19.95 -10.63
N LYS A 121 -1.49 -21.20 -10.58
CA LYS A 121 -0.05 -21.51 -10.52
C LYS A 121 0.73 -20.99 -11.75
N ASN A 122 0.04 -20.74 -12.86
CA ASN A 122 0.66 -20.20 -14.07
C ASN A 122 0.86 -18.67 -14.00
N TYR A 123 0.41 -18.02 -12.93
CA TYR A 123 0.57 -16.58 -12.70
C TYR A 123 1.60 -16.33 -11.58
N THR A 124 2.38 -15.27 -11.73
CA THR A 124 3.30 -14.85 -10.66
C THR A 124 2.48 -14.31 -9.48
N ARG A 125 2.69 -14.89 -8.29
CA ARG A 125 1.92 -14.57 -7.09
C ARG A 125 2.68 -13.61 -6.16
N VAL A 126 1.91 -12.84 -5.38
CA VAL A 126 2.40 -12.06 -4.25
C VAL A 126 2.04 -12.78 -2.96
N GLU A 127 2.99 -12.91 -2.04
CA GLU A 127 2.81 -13.68 -0.80
C GLU A 127 3.06 -12.80 0.42
N PHE A 128 2.00 -12.52 1.18
CA PHE A 128 2.08 -11.89 2.50
C PHE A 128 2.29 -12.96 3.57
N SER A 129 3.44 -13.65 3.55
CA SER A 129 3.61 -14.93 4.27
C SER A 129 3.38 -14.86 5.78
N LYS A 130 3.74 -13.73 6.44
CA LYS A 130 3.68 -13.57 7.90
C LYS A 130 2.74 -12.45 8.36
N SER A 131 2.70 -11.34 7.63
CA SER A 131 1.88 -10.18 7.96
C SER A 131 1.45 -9.48 6.67
N ILE A 132 0.31 -8.81 6.72
CA ILE A 132 -0.14 -7.88 5.69
C ILE A 132 0.78 -6.64 5.58
N ASP A 133 1.57 -6.35 6.61
CA ASP A 133 2.54 -5.25 6.63
C ASP A 133 3.88 -5.61 5.97
N ASP A 134 3.94 -6.71 5.21
CA ASP A 134 5.16 -7.09 4.49
C ASP A 134 5.42 -6.11 3.35
N VAL A 135 6.36 -5.19 3.60
CA VAL A 135 6.76 -4.12 2.67
C VAL A 135 7.23 -4.67 1.33
N LYS A 136 7.89 -5.83 1.31
CA LYS A 136 8.38 -6.43 0.06
C LYS A 136 7.21 -7.00 -0.73
N ALA A 137 6.27 -7.67 -0.06
CA ALA A 137 5.05 -8.17 -0.70
C ALA A 137 4.20 -7.01 -1.24
N LEU A 138 4.03 -5.93 -0.48
CA LEU A 138 3.31 -4.74 -0.91
C LEU A 138 3.97 -4.11 -2.15
N LYS A 139 5.30 -3.93 -2.16
CA LYS A 139 6.03 -3.44 -3.35
C LYS A 139 5.82 -4.33 -4.57
N ASN A 140 5.81 -5.65 -4.39
CA ASN A 140 5.54 -6.59 -5.48
C ASN A 140 4.08 -6.50 -5.98
N LEU A 141 3.12 -6.25 -5.10
CA LEU A 141 1.72 -6.04 -5.48
C LEU A 141 1.55 -4.75 -6.27
N VAL A 142 2.13 -3.65 -5.80
CA VAL A 142 2.17 -2.38 -6.53
C VAL A 142 2.79 -2.58 -7.91
N TRP A 143 3.93 -3.28 -8.00
CA TRP A 143 4.54 -3.59 -9.28
C TRP A 143 3.61 -4.42 -10.19
N GLY A 144 2.97 -5.46 -9.66
CA GLY A 144 2.03 -6.29 -10.40
C GLY A 144 0.85 -5.49 -10.99
N ILE A 145 0.32 -4.54 -10.22
CA ILE A 145 -0.81 -3.69 -10.63
C ILE A 145 -0.43 -2.73 -11.76
N THR A 146 0.83 -2.33 -11.82
CA THR A 146 1.25 -1.11 -12.53
C THR A 146 2.14 -1.43 -13.73
N GLY A 147 2.69 -2.64 -13.76
CA GLY A 147 3.60 -3.10 -14.80
C GLY A 147 5.00 -2.49 -14.71
N THR A 148 5.26 -1.59 -13.78
CA THR A 148 6.54 -0.89 -13.64
C THR A 148 7.15 -1.14 -12.27
N GLN A 149 8.42 -1.58 -12.24
CA GLN A 149 9.17 -1.68 -10.96
C GLN A 149 9.39 -0.29 -10.34
N SER A 150 9.32 0.75 -11.17
CA SER A 150 9.13 2.13 -10.76
C SER A 150 7.66 2.29 -10.34
N SER A 151 7.40 2.60 -9.07
CA SER A 151 6.04 2.81 -8.55
C SER A 151 5.19 3.66 -9.51
N PRO A 152 3.91 3.30 -9.76
CA PRO A 152 3.02 4.01 -10.69
C PRO A 152 2.96 5.47 -10.26
N GLN A 153 3.53 6.37 -11.06
CA GLN A 153 3.66 7.78 -10.72
C GLN A 153 3.87 7.98 -9.21
N GLN A 154 5.13 7.93 -8.78
CA GLN A 154 5.52 8.68 -7.59
C GLN A 154 5.00 10.12 -7.76
N LYS A 155 3.76 10.39 -7.33
CA LYS A 155 3.51 11.51 -6.45
C LYS A 155 4.36 11.13 -5.26
N PRO A 156 5.55 11.73 -5.15
CA PRO A 156 6.50 11.28 -4.17
C PRO A 156 5.82 11.39 -2.81
N THR A 157 6.32 10.66 -1.84
CA THR A 157 6.73 11.14 -0.52
C THR A 157 6.42 12.61 -0.10
N GLU A 158 6.22 13.57 -1.01
CA GLU A 158 5.64 14.91 -0.84
C GLU A 158 4.34 14.99 -0.01
N LEU A 159 3.48 13.97 0.02
CA LEU A 159 2.26 14.00 0.86
C LEU A 159 2.52 13.57 2.31
N TRP A 160 3.42 12.60 2.53
CA TRP A 160 3.73 12.01 3.84
C TRP A 160 4.77 12.82 4.62
N PHE A 161 5.72 13.43 3.91
CA PHE A 161 6.77 14.28 4.44
C PHE A 161 6.95 15.52 3.53
N ASN A 162 5.95 16.41 3.52
CA ASN A 162 6.17 17.76 2.98
C ASN A 162 7.16 18.55 3.87
N GLY A 163 7.59 19.74 3.43
CA GLY A 163 8.55 20.56 4.18
C GLY A 163 8.17 20.78 5.66
N ASP A 164 6.88 20.95 5.95
CA ASP A 164 6.38 21.12 7.31
C ASP A 164 6.48 19.82 8.14
N ARG A 165 6.16 18.66 7.54
CA ARG A 165 6.26 17.36 8.21
C ARG A 165 7.71 16.94 8.41
N LEU A 166 8.61 17.20 7.45
CA LEU A 166 10.07 17.02 7.64
C LEU A 166 10.59 17.87 8.79
N GLN A 167 10.14 19.14 8.88
CA GLN A 167 10.51 20.01 9.99
C GLN A 167 9.97 19.50 11.33
N GLN A 168 8.75 18.95 11.36
CA GLN A 168 8.17 18.35 12.58
C GLN A 168 8.93 17.08 12.99
N PHE A 169 9.33 16.25 12.02
CA PHE A 169 10.12 15.06 12.30
C PHE A 169 11.50 15.40 12.83
N HIS A 170 12.15 16.40 12.23
CA HIS A 170 13.42 16.95 12.70
C HIS A 170 13.34 17.42 14.16
N LYS A 171 12.30 18.20 14.51
CA LYS A 171 12.03 18.62 15.89
C LYS A 171 11.78 17.43 16.82
N ALA A 172 11.07 16.41 16.36
CA ALA A 172 10.78 15.21 17.14
C ALA A 172 12.06 14.39 17.42
N LEU A 173 12.93 14.21 16.41
CA LEU A 173 14.22 13.54 16.57
C LEU A 173 15.16 14.32 17.49
N LEU A 174 15.24 15.65 17.36
CA LEU A 174 16.00 16.50 18.29
C LEU A 174 15.52 16.38 19.74
N SER A 175 14.20 16.32 19.94
CA SER A 175 13.59 16.12 21.26
C SER A 175 13.93 14.76 21.84
N ALA A 176 13.91 13.70 21.01
CA ALA A 176 14.15 12.32 21.43
C ALA A 176 15.63 11.99 21.64
N PHE A 177 16.52 12.57 20.83
CA PHE A 177 17.93 12.24 20.79
C PHE A 177 18.79 13.47 21.03
N ARG A 178 18.74 14.05 22.24
CA ARG A 178 19.46 15.29 22.60
C ARG A 178 20.98 15.30 22.36
N THR A 179 21.59 14.14 22.08
CA THR A 179 23.01 14.02 21.79
C THR A 179 23.24 13.13 20.58
N THR A 180 24.27 13.46 19.79
CA THR A 180 24.67 12.67 18.62
C THR A 180 25.02 11.23 18.99
N ALA A 181 25.55 10.98 20.18
CA ALA A 181 25.86 9.62 20.65
C ALA A 181 24.60 8.73 20.75
N LYS A 182 23.49 9.27 21.26
CA LYS A 182 22.22 8.51 21.34
C LYS A 182 21.63 8.25 19.96
N LEU A 183 21.70 9.25 19.08
CA LEU A 183 21.26 9.11 17.69
C LEU A 183 22.09 8.04 16.97
N LYS A 184 23.42 8.05 17.16
CA LYS A 184 24.34 7.07 16.58
C LYS A 184 24.05 5.65 17.05
N GLN A 185 23.74 5.47 18.34
CA GLN A 185 23.32 4.17 18.87
C GLN A 185 22.02 3.69 18.23
N MET A 186 21.00 4.56 18.11
CA MET A 186 19.74 4.20 17.45
C MET A 186 19.98 3.76 16.01
N VAL A 187 20.72 4.55 15.23
CA VAL A 187 21.02 4.25 13.83
C VAL A 187 21.80 2.95 13.70
N ARG A 188 22.81 2.74 14.56
CA ARG A 188 23.64 1.54 14.51
C ARG A 188 22.89 0.26 14.89
N PHE A 189 22.08 0.31 15.96
CA PHE A 189 21.43 -0.89 16.48
C PHE A 189 20.06 -1.18 15.84
N ARG A 190 19.40 -0.19 15.27
CA ARG A 190 18.04 -0.33 14.70
C ARG A 190 18.01 -0.31 13.18
N LEU A 191 18.92 0.42 12.54
CA LEU A 191 18.98 0.56 11.09
C LEU A 191 20.16 -0.18 10.46
N ASP A 192 21.04 -0.76 11.29
CA ASP A 192 22.32 -1.38 10.92
C ASP A 192 23.31 -0.46 10.17
N GLU A 193 23.12 0.86 10.31
CA GLU A 193 23.91 1.87 9.60
C GLU A 193 24.99 2.51 10.47
N ASN A 194 26.01 3.08 9.82
CA ASN A 194 27.00 3.90 10.49
C ASN A 194 26.71 5.39 10.28
N LEU A 195 26.19 6.06 11.32
CA LEU A 195 25.82 7.48 11.25
C LEU A 195 26.94 8.38 10.72
N ASP A 196 28.20 8.12 11.11
CA ASP A 196 29.34 8.96 10.68
C ASP A 196 29.72 8.71 9.21
N ALA A 197 29.34 7.57 8.65
CA ALA A 197 29.59 7.24 7.25
C ALA A 197 28.50 7.79 6.32
N ILE A 198 27.26 7.85 6.80
CA ILE A 198 26.11 8.33 6.02
C ILE A 198 25.83 9.83 6.20
N THR A 199 26.28 10.42 7.32
CA THR A 199 26.02 11.83 7.63
C THR A 199 27.27 12.56 8.12
N GLY A 200 27.36 13.83 7.76
CA GLY A 200 28.25 14.81 8.41
C GLY A 200 27.42 15.92 9.07
N GLY A 201 28.07 16.88 9.74
CA GLY A 201 27.36 18.07 10.22
C GLY A 201 28.18 18.87 11.21
N ALA A 202 28.12 20.20 11.10
CA ALA A 202 28.83 21.10 12.01
C ALA A 202 28.27 21.07 13.45
N ASN A 203 27.02 20.62 13.61
CA ASN A 203 26.35 20.51 14.90
C ASN A 203 25.29 19.39 14.86
N HIS A 204 24.79 19.02 16.06
CA HIS A 204 23.83 17.93 16.22
C HIS A 204 22.54 18.13 15.40
N SER A 205 22.03 19.36 15.30
CA SER A 205 20.84 19.67 14.49
C SER A 205 21.06 19.41 13.00
N GLN A 206 22.25 19.73 12.49
CA GLN A 206 22.61 19.43 11.11
C GLN A 206 22.74 17.93 10.87
N VAL A 207 23.33 17.19 11.82
CA VAL A 207 23.42 15.72 11.73
C VAL A 207 22.03 15.08 11.67
N VAL A 208 21.06 15.59 12.45
CA VAL A 208 19.67 15.12 12.39
C VAL A 208 19.01 15.47 11.04
N SER A 209 19.26 16.66 10.49
CA SER A 209 18.74 17.05 9.16
C SER A 209 19.28 16.12 8.07
N ASN A 210 20.60 15.94 8.05
CA ASN A 210 21.26 15.11 7.05
C ASN A 210 20.84 13.63 7.15
N LEU A 211 20.51 13.15 8.36
CA LEU A 211 19.99 11.80 8.55
C LEU A 211 18.60 11.64 7.96
N ILE A 212 17.74 12.65 8.10
CA ILE A 212 16.41 12.67 7.47
C ILE A 212 16.56 12.73 5.95
N GLU A 213 17.44 13.58 5.42
CA GLU A 213 17.70 13.70 3.98
C GLU A 213 18.20 12.38 3.39
N TRP A 214 19.14 11.71 4.08
CA TRP A 214 19.59 10.38 3.68
C TRP A 214 18.44 9.35 3.72
N ALA A 215 17.63 9.34 4.78
CA ALA A 215 16.51 8.42 4.88
C ALA A 215 15.43 8.68 3.82
N ASP A 216 15.24 9.92 3.41
CA ASP A 216 14.34 10.28 2.31
C ASP A 216 14.88 9.76 0.97
N ALA A 217 16.16 10.03 0.69
CA ALA A 217 16.83 9.57 -0.53
C ALA A 217 16.81 8.04 -0.69
N GLU A 218 16.94 7.30 0.41
CA GLU A 218 16.90 5.83 0.42
C GLU A 218 15.47 5.25 0.55
N GLY A 219 14.43 6.09 0.69
CA GLY A 219 13.06 5.63 0.91
C GLY A 219 12.85 4.91 2.26
N ARG A 220 13.62 5.29 3.28
CA ARG A 220 13.69 4.71 4.63
C ARG A 220 13.16 5.64 5.73
N LEU A 221 12.44 6.71 5.40
CA LEU A 221 11.88 7.65 6.40
C LEU A 221 10.96 6.98 7.43
N GLU A 222 10.11 6.06 6.99
CA GLU A 222 9.25 5.30 7.90
C GLU A 222 10.05 4.37 8.81
N GLU A 223 11.06 3.70 8.26
CA GLU A 223 11.97 2.85 9.02
C GLU A 223 12.71 3.66 10.10
N LEU A 224 13.19 4.86 9.75
CA LEU A 224 13.80 5.80 10.68
C LEU A 224 12.83 6.22 11.79
N LEU A 225 11.56 6.50 11.47
CA LEU A 225 10.53 6.82 12.46
C LEU A 225 10.25 5.64 13.40
N ILE A 226 10.09 4.43 12.86
CA ILE A 226 9.87 3.21 13.65
C ILE A 226 11.05 2.94 14.58
N ALA A 227 12.28 3.05 14.06
CA ALA A 227 13.51 2.90 14.84
C ALA A 227 13.58 3.93 15.97
N ALA A 228 13.28 5.19 15.68
CA ALA A 228 13.24 6.27 16.66
C ALA A 228 12.19 6.03 17.76
N ARG A 229 10.98 5.58 17.41
CA ARG A 229 9.91 5.23 18.37
C ARG A 229 10.28 4.04 19.25
N LYS A 230 10.93 3.02 18.69
CA LYS A 230 11.38 1.84 19.45
C LYS A 230 12.49 2.19 20.44
N GLU A 231 13.40 3.09 20.06
CA GLU A 231 14.50 3.51 20.92
C GLU A 231 14.05 4.51 21.99
N ASN A 232 13.05 5.35 21.69
CA ASN A 232 12.51 6.32 22.65
C ASN A 232 10.96 6.29 22.69
N PRO A 233 10.36 5.22 23.24
CA PRO A 233 8.91 5.02 23.21
C PRO A 233 8.15 6.07 24.03
N GLY A 234 8.79 6.61 25.08
CA GLY A 234 8.23 7.63 25.95
C GLY A 234 8.33 9.06 25.42
N ASN A 235 9.01 9.31 24.29
CA ASN A 235 9.11 10.67 23.76
C ASN A 235 7.77 11.15 23.18
N PRO A 236 7.17 12.24 23.71
CA PRO A 236 5.85 12.70 23.29
C PRO A 236 5.86 13.35 21.90
N ALA A 237 6.97 13.94 21.47
CA ALA A 237 7.08 14.57 20.15
C ALA A 237 7.09 13.53 19.03
N LEU A 238 7.87 12.45 19.19
CA LEU A 238 7.85 11.32 18.25
C LEU A 238 6.49 10.63 18.24
N ARG A 239 5.86 10.44 19.41
CA ARG A 239 4.52 9.84 19.48
C ARG A 239 3.47 10.67 18.76
N LYS A 240 3.44 11.97 19.03
CA LYS A 240 2.50 12.89 18.38
C LYS A 240 2.72 12.92 16.86
N PHE A 241 3.97 12.92 16.42
CA PHE A 241 4.31 12.91 15.00
C PHE A 241 3.88 11.62 14.31
N ASP A 242 4.15 10.46 14.93
CA ASP A 242 3.72 9.14 14.46
C ASP A 242 2.18 9.03 14.40
N GLU A 243 1.47 9.52 15.42
CA GLU A 243 0.00 9.59 15.43
C GLU A 243 -0.56 10.53 14.34
N GLN A 244 0.08 11.68 14.10
CA GLN A 244 -0.32 12.60 13.04
C GLN A 244 -0.15 11.99 11.65
N ILE A 245 0.93 11.22 11.45
CA ILE A 245 1.17 10.50 10.20
C ILE A 245 0.12 9.41 9.99
N ARG A 246 -0.14 8.57 11.00
CA ARG A 246 -1.06 7.41 10.89
C ARG A 246 -2.54 7.77 10.78
N ASN A 247 -2.91 8.99 11.15
CA ASN A 247 -4.29 9.48 11.11
C ASN A 247 -4.55 10.47 9.95
N SER A 248 -3.59 10.66 9.04
CA SER A 248 -3.71 11.51 7.83
C SER A 248 -4.10 10.67 6.62
#